data_AF-A0A5M6IEY5-F1
#
_entry.id   AF-A0A5M6IEY5-F1
#
_cell.length_a   1.000
_cell.length_b   1.000
_cell.length_c   1.000
_cell.angle_alpha   90.00
_cell.angle_beta   90.00
_cell.angle_gamma   90.00
#
_symmetry.space_group_name_H-M   'P 1'
#
loop_
_entity.id
_entity.type
_entity.pdbx_description
1 polymer ?
#
loop_
_entity_poly.entity_id
_entity_poly.type
_entity_poly.pdbx_seq_one_letter_code
_entity_poly.pdbx_strand_id
1 'polypeptide(L)'
;MEVGEQIKTLRLAAGLSQRELAAAAGLHQSALSAMERGEGKDGPTYRKLRMIAKAMGLRMVFVPNEVRENTASHAVEAVCTPSPGKQYRISGSEKVASKQSRKFRSLLSTQVRALNVPSKTKTRRA
;
A
#
# COMPACT_ATOMS: atom_id res chain seq x y z
N MET A 1 -10.82 6.37 -12.98
CA MET A 1 -9.82 7.33 -13.46
C MET A 1 -8.62 6.56 -13.94
N GLU A 2 -8.27 6.75 -15.19
CA GLU A 2 -7.01 6.24 -15.75
C GLU A 2 -5.82 7.08 -15.24
N VAL A 3 -4.62 6.50 -15.28
CA VAL A 3 -3.41 7.19 -14.80
C VAL A 3 -3.13 8.49 -15.56
N GLY A 4 -3.44 8.54 -16.87
CA GLY A 4 -3.30 9.74 -17.69
C GLY A 4 -4.16 10.92 -17.20
N GLU A 5 -5.42 10.64 -16.82
CA GLU A 5 -6.32 11.64 -16.27
C GLU A 5 -5.85 12.16 -14.90
N GLN A 6 -5.28 11.27 -14.08
CA GLN A 6 -4.68 11.65 -12.80
C GLN A 6 -3.51 12.59 -12.99
N ILE A 7 -2.61 12.30 -13.94
CA ILE A 7 -1.49 13.18 -14.29
C ILE A 7 -2.00 14.56 -14.71
N LYS A 8 -2.98 14.60 -15.63
CA LYS A 8 -3.58 15.86 -16.10
C LYS A 8 -4.18 16.67 -14.94
N THR A 9 -4.93 16.00 -14.07
CA THR A 9 -5.59 16.62 -12.92
C THR A 9 -4.57 17.23 -11.95
N LEU A 10 -3.54 16.45 -11.58
CA LEU A 10 -2.48 16.91 -10.69
C LEU A 10 -1.68 18.07 -11.30
N ARG A 11 -1.38 17.99 -12.61
CA ARG A 11 -0.67 19.06 -13.32
C ARG A 11 -1.45 20.37 -13.29
N LEU A 12 -2.76 20.32 -13.58
CA LEU A 12 -3.61 21.50 -13.57
C LEU A 12 -3.77 22.07 -12.16
N ALA A 13 -3.89 21.21 -11.14
CA ALA A 13 -3.93 21.64 -9.74
C ALA A 13 -2.62 22.33 -9.31
N ALA A 14 -1.48 21.92 -9.89
CA ALA A 14 -0.19 22.57 -9.68
C ALA A 14 0.00 23.86 -10.51
N GLY A 15 -0.98 24.26 -11.35
CA GLY A 15 -0.90 25.45 -12.20
C GLY A 15 0.09 25.32 -13.37
N LEU A 16 0.49 24.10 -13.73
CA LEU A 16 1.51 23.87 -14.76
C LEU A 16 0.88 23.62 -16.14
N SER A 17 1.47 24.19 -17.18
CA SER A 17 1.23 23.77 -18.56
C SER A 17 1.88 22.42 -18.84
N GLN A 18 1.45 21.74 -19.90
CA GLN A 18 2.12 20.51 -20.35
C GLN A 18 3.59 20.74 -20.68
N ARG A 19 3.93 21.91 -21.26
CA ARG A 19 5.31 22.22 -21.64
C ARG A 19 6.22 22.35 -20.42
N GLU A 20 5.74 23.01 -19.37
CA GLU A 20 6.49 23.20 -18.11
C GLU A 20 6.71 21.88 -17.39
N LEU A 21 5.66 21.07 -17.24
CA LEU A 21 5.81 19.76 -16.59
C LEU A 21 6.73 18.84 -17.42
N ALA A 22 6.59 18.82 -18.74
CA ALA A 22 7.45 18.02 -19.60
C ALA A 22 8.92 18.45 -19.48
N ALA A 23 9.20 19.76 -19.50
CA ALA A 23 10.55 20.29 -19.32
C ALA A 23 11.13 19.90 -17.94
N ALA A 24 10.36 20.08 -16.86
CA ALA A 24 10.78 19.71 -15.50
C ALA A 24 11.01 18.19 -15.35
N ALA A 25 10.23 17.36 -16.05
CA ALA A 25 10.38 15.91 -16.05
C ALA A 25 11.46 15.41 -17.01
N GLY A 26 12.05 16.25 -17.87
CA GLY A 26 13.00 15.81 -18.91
C GLY A 26 12.34 14.98 -20.01
N LEU A 27 11.11 15.32 -20.39
CA LEU A 27 10.30 14.64 -21.40
C LEU A 27 9.95 15.61 -22.54
N HIS A 28 9.61 15.06 -23.69
CA HIS A 28 9.02 15.86 -24.76
C HIS A 28 7.55 16.17 -24.45
N GLN A 29 7.07 17.38 -24.77
CA GLN A 29 5.69 17.77 -24.50
C GLN A 29 4.67 16.85 -25.20
N SER A 30 4.95 16.40 -26.42
CA SER A 30 4.06 15.45 -27.12
C SER A 30 3.96 14.11 -26.40
N ALA A 31 5.05 13.65 -25.77
CA ALA A 31 5.03 12.44 -24.97
C ALA A 31 4.17 12.60 -23.73
N LEU A 32 4.20 13.77 -23.08
CA LEU A 32 3.30 14.06 -21.96
C LEU A 32 1.84 14.13 -22.42
N SER A 33 1.56 14.77 -23.56
CA SER A 33 0.22 14.85 -24.13
C SER A 33 -0.35 13.47 -24.45
N ALA A 34 0.43 12.61 -25.11
CA ALA A 34 0.04 11.23 -25.39
C ALA A 34 -0.29 10.45 -24.10
N MET A 35 0.54 10.61 -23.05
CA MET A 35 0.30 9.97 -21.76
C MET A 35 -0.97 10.48 -21.06
N GLU A 36 -1.26 11.79 -21.11
CA GLU A 36 -2.49 12.36 -20.55
C GLU A 36 -3.75 11.90 -21.29
N ARG A 37 -3.64 11.58 -22.59
CA ARG A 37 -4.72 11.02 -23.41
C ARG A 37 -4.85 9.49 -23.30
N GLY A 38 -3.94 8.83 -22.57
CA GLY A 38 -3.93 7.37 -22.47
C GLY A 38 -3.48 6.68 -23.78
N GLU A 39 -2.71 7.35 -24.62
CA GLU A 39 -2.19 6.77 -25.86
C GLU A 39 -1.04 5.79 -25.58
N GLY A 40 -1.09 4.65 -26.27
CA GLY A 40 -0.11 3.56 -26.17
C GLY A 40 -0.71 2.29 -25.56
N LYS A 41 -0.30 1.13 -26.09
CA LYS A 41 -0.89 -0.17 -25.74
C LYS A 41 -0.84 -0.49 -24.25
N ASP A 42 0.23 -0.11 -23.57
CA ASP A 42 0.50 -0.45 -22.16
C ASP A 42 0.56 0.79 -21.25
N GLY A 43 0.16 1.96 -21.77
CA GLY A 43 0.23 3.22 -21.05
C GLY A 43 1.66 3.72 -20.74
N PRO A 44 1.80 4.68 -19.80
CA PRO A 44 3.09 5.22 -19.39
C PRO A 44 3.96 4.16 -18.69
N THR A 45 5.22 4.06 -19.07
CA THR A 45 6.17 3.22 -18.32
C THR A 45 6.37 3.75 -16.90
N TYR A 46 6.65 2.84 -15.95
CA TYR A 46 6.94 3.20 -14.56
C TYR A 46 8.02 4.29 -14.43
N ARG A 47 9.06 4.24 -15.26
CA ARG A 47 10.13 5.24 -15.30
C ARG A 47 9.57 6.65 -15.58
N LYS A 48 8.70 6.79 -16.58
CA LYS A 48 8.08 8.07 -16.94
C LYS A 48 7.16 8.57 -15.82
N LEU A 49 6.38 7.69 -15.21
CA LEU A 49 5.53 8.04 -14.06
C LEU A 49 6.34 8.59 -12.89
N ARG A 50 7.48 7.95 -12.56
CA ARG A 50 8.38 8.42 -11.52
C ARG A 50 8.99 9.79 -11.85
N MET A 51 9.38 10.02 -13.10
CA MET A 51 9.92 11.31 -13.54
C MET A 51 8.89 12.43 -13.40
N ILE A 52 7.66 12.17 -13.83
CA ILE A 52 6.53 13.11 -13.69
C ILE A 52 6.23 13.39 -12.22
N ALA A 53 6.14 12.36 -11.38
CA ALA A 53 5.89 12.52 -9.95
C ALA A 53 6.99 13.38 -9.29
N LYS A 54 8.27 13.07 -9.58
CA LYS A 54 9.41 13.84 -9.06
C LYS A 54 9.36 15.31 -9.50
N ALA A 55 8.99 15.59 -10.76
CA ALA A 55 8.89 16.95 -11.28
C ALA A 55 7.81 17.79 -10.57
N MET A 56 6.73 17.15 -10.08
CA MET A 56 5.70 17.79 -9.27
C MET A 56 5.97 17.75 -7.75
N GLY A 57 7.13 17.24 -7.32
CA GLY A 57 7.44 17.09 -5.89
C GLY A 57 6.61 16.00 -5.18
N LEU A 58 6.07 15.03 -5.93
CA LEU A 58 5.22 13.96 -5.43
C LEU A 58 5.98 12.63 -5.33
N ARG A 59 5.46 11.71 -4.51
CA ARG A 59 5.92 10.32 -4.41
C ARG A 59 4.80 9.36 -4.82
N MET A 60 5.15 8.29 -5.52
CA MET A 60 4.19 7.22 -5.82
C MET A 60 4.04 6.29 -4.62
N VAL A 61 2.81 5.94 -4.29
CA VAL A 61 2.47 4.98 -3.23
C VAL A 61 1.43 4.00 -3.74
N PHE A 62 1.48 2.78 -3.24
CA PHE A 62 0.40 1.81 -3.43
C PHE A 62 -0.60 2.02 -2.31
N VAL A 63 -1.84 2.30 -2.68
CA VAL A 63 -2.97 2.35 -1.76
C VAL A 63 -3.73 1.04 -1.96
N PRO A 64 -3.95 0.24 -0.89
CA PRO A 64 -4.84 -0.90 -0.98
C PRO A 64 -6.20 -0.43 -1.51
N ASN A 65 -6.73 -1.13 -2.52
CA ASN A 65 -8.14 -0.96 -2.82
C ASN A 65 -8.90 -1.31 -1.55
N GLU A 66 -9.79 -0.42 -1.11
CA GLU A 66 -10.66 -0.73 0.02
C GLU A 66 -11.28 -2.09 -0.24
N VAL A 67 -11.08 -3.03 0.69
CA VAL A 67 -11.70 -4.34 0.60
C VAL A 67 -13.19 -4.03 0.58
N ARG A 68 -13.82 -4.17 -0.59
CA ARG A 68 -15.28 -4.22 -0.63
C ARG A 68 -15.62 -5.42 0.21
N GLU A 69 -16.07 -5.17 1.43
CA GLU A 69 -16.81 -6.15 2.21
C GLU A 69 -17.99 -6.57 1.34
N ASN A 70 -17.79 -7.59 0.50
CA ASN A 70 -18.85 -8.32 -0.19
C ASN A 70 -19.58 -9.19 0.86
N THR A 71 -19.94 -8.61 2.00
CA THR A 71 -20.63 -9.25 3.13
C THR A 71 -21.96 -8.56 3.39
N ALA A 72 -22.69 -8.22 2.33
CA ALA A 72 -24.06 -7.71 2.47
C ALA A 72 -25.05 -8.15 1.38
N SER A 73 -24.76 -9.18 0.59
CA SER A 73 -25.75 -9.65 -0.40
C SER A 73 -25.78 -11.14 -0.75
N HIS A 74 -25.03 -12.03 -0.10
CA HIS A 74 -25.25 -13.49 -0.22
C HIS A 74 -25.41 -14.13 1.17
N ALA A 75 -26.68 -14.40 1.51
CA ALA A 75 -27.21 -15.28 2.57
C ALA A 75 -26.89 -14.88 4.03
N VAL A 76 -27.76 -14.23 4.82
CA VAL A 76 -29.03 -14.77 5.36
C VAL A 76 -29.34 -16.23 4.98
N GLU A 77 -29.23 -17.11 5.97
CA GLU A 77 -29.49 -18.57 5.96
C GLU A 77 -28.31 -19.52 5.68
N ALA A 78 -27.40 -19.60 6.64
CA ALA A 78 -26.92 -20.90 7.12
C ALA A 78 -26.55 -20.76 8.60
N VAL A 79 -27.58 -20.78 9.45
CA VAL A 79 -27.41 -21.12 10.86
C VAL A 79 -26.96 -22.58 10.90
N CYS A 80 -25.66 -22.82 10.87
CA CYS A 80 -25.08 -24.06 11.37
C CYS A 80 -24.55 -23.76 12.77
N THR A 81 -25.47 -23.58 13.71
CA THR A 81 -25.13 -23.80 15.11
C THR A 81 -24.66 -25.25 15.25
N PRO A 82 -23.48 -25.54 15.82
CA PRO A 82 -23.14 -26.91 16.15
C PRO A 82 -24.19 -27.45 17.11
N SER A 83 -24.93 -28.49 16.71
CA SER A 83 -25.84 -29.19 17.63
C SER A 83 -25.00 -29.72 18.81
N PRO A 84 -25.41 -29.46 20.07
CA PRO A 84 -24.70 -29.97 21.23
C PRO A 84 -24.87 -31.49 21.24
N GLY A 85 -23.77 -32.24 21.01
CA GLY A 85 -23.80 -33.70 21.17
C GLY A 85 -22.88 -34.53 20.28
N LYS A 86 -22.17 -33.97 19.30
CA LYS A 86 -21.23 -34.76 18.48
C LYS A 86 -19.79 -34.55 18.93
N GLN A 87 -19.28 -35.47 19.75
CA GLN A 87 -17.85 -35.64 19.97
C GLN A 87 -17.21 -36.22 18.70
N TYR A 88 -16.27 -35.51 18.09
CA TYR A 88 -15.44 -36.06 17.03
C TYR A 88 -14.18 -36.68 17.63
N ARG A 89 -14.07 -38.00 17.46
CA ARG A 89 -12.92 -38.84 17.84
C ARG A 89 -11.79 -38.61 16.85
N ILE A 90 -10.71 -37.94 17.27
CA ILE A 90 -9.50 -37.85 16.44
C ILE A 90 -8.72 -39.15 16.62
N SER A 91 -8.85 -40.06 15.66
CA SER A 91 -7.95 -41.19 15.47
C SER A 91 -6.99 -40.87 14.32
N GLY A 92 -5.69 -40.92 14.57
CA GLY A 92 -4.67 -40.92 13.52
C GLY A 92 -3.65 -39.80 13.65
N SER A 93 -2.64 -40.06 14.47
CA SER A 93 -1.35 -39.38 14.42
C SER A 93 -0.65 -39.67 13.09
N GLU A 94 -0.23 -38.65 12.35
CA GLU A 94 0.92 -38.80 11.47
C GLU A 94 1.77 -37.52 11.44
N LYS A 95 3.01 -37.70 11.88
CA LYS A 95 4.06 -36.69 11.94
C LYS A 95 4.64 -36.53 10.54
N VAL A 96 4.64 -35.33 9.98
CA VAL A 96 5.73 -34.90 9.09
C VAL A 96 6.12 -33.47 9.45
N ALA A 97 7.21 -33.38 10.19
CA ALA A 97 7.94 -32.15 10.38
C ALA A 97 8.64 -31.77 9.07
N SER A 98 8.44 -30.55 8.57
CA SER A 98 9.40 -29.91 7.67
C SER A 98 9.77 -28.52 8.21
N LYS A 99 11.08 -28.36 8.33
CA LYS A 99 11.81 -27.26 8.95
C LYS A 99 11.71 -25.99 8.09
N GLN A 100 10.98 -24.97 8.54
CA GLN A 100 11.40 -23.57 8.27
C GLN A 100 10.68 -22.50 9.11
N SER A 101 10.01 -22.87 10.19
CA SER A 101 9.34 -21.90 11.06
C SER A 101 9.83 -22.01 12.51
N ARG A 102 11.09 -21.63 12.74
CA ARG A 102 11.65 -21.41 14.09
C ARG A 102 12.60 -20.21 14.22
N LYS A 103 12.89 -19.47 13.13
CA LYS A 103 13.82 -18.33 13.17
C LYS A 103 13.18 -16.94 13.14
N PHE A 104 11.84 -16.84 13.08
CA PHE A 104 11.15 -15.54 12.95
C PHE A 104 10.46 -15.03 14.22
N ARG A 105 10.42 -15.84 15.31
CA ARG A 105 9.72 -15.48 16.55
C ARG A 105 10.62 -15.01 17.70
N SER A 106 11.94 -14.91 17.51
CA SER A 106 12.88 -14.50 18.57
C SER A 106 13.60 -13.17 18.33
N LEU A 107 13.20 -12.37 17.34
CA LEU A 107 13.80 -11.05 17.07
C LEU A 107 12.88 -9.85 17.33
N LEU A 108 11.64 -10.08 17.76
CA LEU A 108 10.66 -9.01 18.05
C LEU A 108 10.40 -8.79 19.55
N SER A 109 11.07 -9.50 20.45
CA SER A 109 10.94 -9.29 21.91
C SER A 109 12.06 -8.47 22.56
N THR A 110 13.14 -8.14 21.84
CA THR A 110 14.30 -7.46 22.43
C THR A 110 14.37 -5.95 22.13
N GLN A 111 13.59 -5.43 21.18
CA GLN A 111 13.75 -4.04 20.72
C GLN A 111 12.64 -3.06 21.15
N VAL A 112 11.71 -3.50 22.02
CA VAL A 112 10.68 -2.63 22.62
C VAL A 112 11.10 -2.05 23.98
N ARG A 113 12.33 -2.33 24.46
CA ARG A 113 12.79 -1.90 25.80
C ARG A 113 13.76 -0.71 25.83
N ALA A 114 14.07 -0.08 24.69
CA ALA A 114 15.18 0.88 24.59
C ALA A 114 14.81 2.36 24.32
N LEU A 115 13.55 2.79 24.46
CA LEU A 115 13.18 4.22 24.32
C LEU A 115 12.45 4.82 25.52
N ASN A 116 12.48 4.15 26.69
CA ASN A 116 12.01 4.76 27.93
C ASN A 116 13.14 5.58 28.57
N VAL A 117 13.34 6.82 28.06
CA VAL A 117 14.28 7.80 28.63
C VAL A 117 13.52 8.66 29.63
N PRO A 118 13.85 8.66 30.94
CA PRO A 118 13.26 9.59 31.89
C PRO A 118 13.86 11.00 31.70
N SER A 119 12.99 11.99 31.48
CA SER A 119 13.33 13.41 31.43
C SER A 119 13.81 13.88 32.81
N LYS A 120 15.10 14.21 32.93
CA LYS A 120 15.62 14.94 34.09
C LYS A 120 15.12 16.39 34.02
N THR A 121 14.15 16.72 34.87
CA THR A 121 13.75 18.10 35.17
C THR A 121 14.90 18.81 35.90
N LYS A 122 15.25 19.98 35.38
CA LYS A 122 16.33 20.85 35.87
C LYS A 122 15.75 21.74 36.96
N THR A 123 15.87 21.35 38.23
CA THR A 123 15.51 22.22 39.37
C THR A 123 16.51 23.37 39.44
N ARG A 124 16.02 24.58 39.24
CA ARG A 124 16.77 25.84 39.28
C ARG A 124 16.81 26.33 40.73
N ARG A 125 18.01 26.49 41.28
CA ARG A 125 18.27 27.17 42.56
C ARG A 125 17.72 28.60 42.52
N ALA A 126 17.10 29.00 43.61
CA ALA A 126 17.06 30.38 44.12
C ALA A 126 17.66 30.33 45.52
#